data_AF-A0A538EDX2-F1
#
_entry.id   AF-A0A538EDX2-F1
#
_cell.length_a   1.000
_cell.length_b   1.000
_cell.length_c   1.000
_cell.angle_alpha   90.00
_cell.angle_beta   90.00
_cell.angle_gamma   90.00
#
_symmetry.space_group_name_H-M   'P 1'
#
loop_
_entity.id
_entity.type
_entity.pdbx_description
1 polymer ?
#
loop_
_entity_poly.entity_id
_entity_poly.type
_entity_poly.pdbx_seq_one_letter_code
_entity_poly.pdbx_strand_id
1 'polypeptide(L)' 'MEASQNSDIFEQARGVIAARLDVDPDTAAHILERVSQRERISRDELAADVLVSCTDSRVALPRDLYTNGYGFESAA' A
#
# COMPACT_ATOMS: atom_id res chain seq x y z
N MET A 1 -18.87 12.43 -15.58
CA MET A 1 -18.38 12.81 -14.23
C MET A 1 -17.53 11.67 -13.71
N GLU A 2 -16.35 11.42 -14.32
CA GLU A 2 -15.53 10.24 -14.02
C GLU A 2 -14.19 10.58 -13.36
N ALA A 3 -13.62 11.77 -13.64
CA ALA A 3 -12.35 12.20 -13.06
C ALA A 3 -12.38 12.41 -11.53
N SER A 4 -13.56 12.67 -10.94
CA SER A 4 -13.69 12.89 -9.49
C SER A 4 -13.56 11.59 -8.70
N GLN A 5 -14.21 10.49 -9.13
CA GLN A 5 -14.13 9.21 -8.41
C GLN A 5 -12.72 8.60 -8.44
N ASN A 6 -11.98 8.78 -9.53
CA ASN A 6 -10.62 8.26 -9.65
C ASN A 6 -9.64 8.93 -8.66
N SER A 7 -9.76 10.25 -8.45
CA SER A 7 -8.93 10.96 -7.47
C SER A 7 -9.22 10.54 -6.02
N ASP A 8 -10.49 10.30 -5.68
CA ASP A 8 -10.88 9.84 -4.34
C ASP A 8 -10.33 8.44 -4.02
N ILE A 9 -10.35 7.50 -4.98
CA ILE A 9 -9.82 6.14 -4.80
C ILE A 9 -8.31 6.16 -4.55
N PHE A 10 -7.58 6.98 -5.32
CA PHE A 10 -6.14 7.11 -5.16
C PHE A 10 -5.76 7.73 -3.81
N GLU A 11 -6.50 8.76 -3.36
CA GLU A 11 -6.26 9.39 -2.06
C GLU A 11 -6.54 8.42 -0.90
N GLN A 12 -7.61 7.62 -1.00
CA GLN A 12 -7.90 6.57 -0.01
C GLN A 12 -6.80 5.51 0.02
N ALA A 13 -6.38 4.98 -1.12
CA ALA A 13 -5.31 3.99 -1.19
C ALA A 13 -3.99 4.54 -0.61
N ARG A 14 -3.67 5.81 -0.88
CA ARG A 14 -2.51 6.50 -0.30
C ARG A 14 -2.58 6.53 1.22
N GLY A 15 -3.73 6.94 1.79
CA GLY A 15 -3.93 6.98 3.24
C GLY A 15 -3.82 5.60 3.89
N VAL A 16 -4.34 4.57 3.23
CA VAL A 16 -4.28 3.19 3.72
C VAL A 16 -2.85 2.63 3.70
N ILE A 17 -2.08 2.88 2.64
CA ILE A 17 -0.67 2.47 2.58
C ILE A 17 0.17 3.23 3.62
N ALA A 18 -0.05 4.55 3.75
CA ALA A 18 0.61 5.38 4.76
C ALA A 18 0.40 4.80 6.17
N ALA A 19 -0.86 4.49 6.52
CA ALA A 19 -1.20 3.90 7.81
C ALA A 19 -0.65 2.48 8.01
N ARG A 20 -0.59 1.64 6.97
CA ARG A 20 -0.09 0.26 7.08
C ARG A 20 1.42 0.16 7.19
N LEU A 21 2.14 1.04 6.50
CA LEU A 21 3.60 1.03 6.45
C LEU A 21 4.23 1.98 7.46
N ASP A 22 3.42 2.75 8.20
CA ASP A 22 3.86 3.81 9.11
C ASP A 22 4.77 4.83 8.39
N VAL A 23 4.33 5.28 7.21
CA VAL A 23 5.07 6.24 6.36
C VAL A 23 4.22 7.46 6.04
N ASP A 24 4.88 8.57 5.70
CA ASP A 24 4.21 9.77 5.24
C ASP A 24 3.39 9.52 3.96
N PRO A 25 2.27 10.26 3.77
CA PRO A 25 1.42 10.12 2.58
C PRO A 25 2.16 10.40 1.26
N ASP A 26 3.18 11.27 1.29
CA ASP A 26 4.04 11.54 0.11
C ASP A 26 4.86 10.29 -0.28
N THR A 27 5.44 9.62 0.71
CA THR A 27 6.14 8.35 0.53
C THR A 27 5.20 7.25 0.03
N ALA A 28 3.98 7.18 0.58
CA ALA A 28 2.97 6.24 0.11
C ALA A 28 2.56 6.48 -1.36
N ALA A 29 2.46 7.75 -1.79
CA ALA A 29 2.19 8.09 -3.18
C ALA A 29 3.33 7.61 -4.11
N HIS A 30 4.59 7.82 -3.71
CA HIS A 30 5.74 7.31 -4.46
C HIS A 30 5.77 5.78 -4.55
N ILE A 31 5.37 5.08 -3.48
CA ILE A 31 5.25 3.62 -3.49
C ILE A 31 4.19 3.19 -4.52
N LEU A 32 3.01 3.80 -4.49
CA LEU A 32 1.94 3.52 -5.47
C LEU A 32 2.40 3.76 -6.91
N GLU A 33 3.08 4.88 -7.19
CA GLU A 33 3.59 5.17 -8.52
C GLU A 33 4.66 4.18 -8.98
N ARG A 34 5.58 3.79 -8.10
CA ARG A 34 6.62 2.80 -8.42
C ARG A 34 6.03 1.43 -8.70
N VAL A 35 5.05 1.01 -7.90
CA VAL A 35 4.37 -0.28 -8.07
C VAL A 35 3.55 -0.26 -9.36
N SER A 36 2.83 0.82 -9.67
CA SER A 36 2.05 0.91 -10.91
C SER A 36 2.95 0.79 -12.16
N GLN A 37 4.13 1.42 -12.12
CA GLN A 37 5.10 1.32 -13.22
C GLN A 37 5.70 -0.09 -13.35
N ARG A 38 6.03 -0.73 -12.22
CA ARG A 38 6.63 -2.07 -12.19
C ARG A 38 5.66 -3.12 -12.72
N GLU A 39 4.42 -3.07 -12.28
CA GLU A 39 3.38 -4.04 -12.63
C GLU A 39 2.69 -3.70 -13.95
N ARG A 40 3.01 -2.53 -14.56
CA ARG A 40 2.40 -2.02 -15.80
C ARG A 40 0.87 -1.93 -15.73
N ILE A 41 0.35 -1.59 -14.56
CA ILE A 41 -1.08 -1.38 -14.31
C ILE A 41 -1.39 0.09 -14.09
N SER A 42 -2.63 0.47 -14.37
CA SER A 42 -3.11 1.83 -14.12
C SER A 42 -3.10 2.14 -12.62
N ARG A 43 -2.77 3.39 -12.26
CA ARG A 43 -2.71 3.84 -10.86
C ARG A 43 -4.03 3.61 -10.13
N ASP A 44 -5.14 3.83 -10.81
CA ASP A 44 -6.49 3.60 -10.28
C ASP A 44 -6.78 2.12 -10.03
N GLU A 45 -6.33 1.26 -10.94
CA GLU A 45 -6.50 -0.19 -10.82
C GLU A 45 -5.67 -0.74 -9.66
N LEU A 46 -4.44 -0.25 -9.49
CA LEU A 46 -3.62 -0.55 -8.33
C LEU A 46 -4.25 -0.02 -7.02
N ALA A 47 -4.78 1.20 -7.03
CA ALA A 47 -5.39 1.79 -5.85
C ALA A 47 -6.64 0.99 -5.42
N ALA A 48 -7.46 0.56 -6.36
CA ALA A 48 -8.60 -0.31 -6.09
C ALA A 48 -8.15 -1.66 -5.53
N ASP A 49 -7.11 -2.28 -6.11
CA ASP A 49 -6.57 -3.57 -5.64
C ASP A 49 -6.00 -3.47 -4.22
N VAL A 50 -5.30 -2.38 -3.92
CA VAL A 50 -4.82 -2.05 -2.56
C VAL A 50 -5.98 -1.94 -1.58
N LEU A 51 -7.07 -1.26 -1.94
CA LEU A 51 -8.25 -1.13 -1.07
C LEU A 51 -8.94 -2.49 -0.86
N VAL A 52 -9.07 -3.32 -1.91
CA VAL A 52 -9.61 -4.68 -1.79
C VAL A 52 -8.75 -5.55 -0.89
N SER A 53 -7.43 -5.54 -1.07
CA SER A 53 -6.45 -6.24 -0.23
C SER A 53 -6.41 -5.71 1.21
N CYS A 54 -6.85 -4.47 1.45
CA CYS A 54 -6.99 -3.92 2.79
C CYS A 54 -8.29 -4.32 3.48
N THR A 55 -9.37 -4.49 2.70
CA THR A 55 -10.68 -4.89 3.19
C THR A 55 -10.75 -6.41 3.42
N ASP A 56 -9.97 -7.18 2.66
CA ASP A 56 -9.86 -8.62 2.79
C ASP A 56 -8.66 -8.99 3.68
N SER A 57 -8.88 -9.03 4.99
CA SER A 57 -7.88 -9.43 6.00
C SER A 57 -7.42 -10.90 5.88
N ARG A 58 -7.86 -11.63 4.84
CA ARG A 58 -7.51 -13.02 4.58
C ARG A 58 -6.45 -13.18 3.48
N VAL A 59 -6.08 -12.10 2.77
CA VAL A 59 -4.92 -12.13 1.90
C VAL A 59 -3.67 -11.97 2.78
N ALA A 60 -3.02 -13.11 3.05
CA ALA A 60 -1.75 -13.14 3.75
C ALA A 60 -0.74 -12.27 2.99
N LEU A 61 -0.35 -11.15 3.60
CA LEU A 61 0.70 -10.28 3.09
C LEU A 61 1.99 -11.10 2.92
N PRO A 62 2.83 -10.77 1.92
CA PRO A 62 4.11 -11.45 1.71
C PRO A 62 4.95 -11.46 2.99
N ARG A 63 5.52 -12.62 3.29
CA ARG A 63 6.32 -12.91 4.50
C ARG A 63 7.43 -11.89 4.79
N ASP A 64 7.90 -11.17 3.78
CA ASP A 64 8.89 -10.09 3.89
C ASP A 64 8.47 -8.95 4.84
N LEU A 65 7.16 -8.70 5.02
CA LEU A 65 6.66 -7.71 5.98
C LEU A 65 6.72 -8.17 7.45
N TYR A 66 6.96 -9.46 7.70
CA TYR A 66 7.02 -10.04 9.05
C TYR A 66 8.44 -10.33 9.53
N THR A 67 9.42 -10.46 8.64
CA THR A 67 10.84 -10.49 9.00
C THR A 67 11.33 -9.06 9.16
N ASN A 68 10.84 -8.43 10.23
CA ASN A 68 11.50 -7.31 10.85
C ASN A 68 12.94 -7.76 11.13
N GLY A 69 13.88 -7.32 10.29
CA GLY A 69 15.32 -7.39 10.52
C GLY A 69 15.76 -6.50 11.68
N TYR A 70 14.93 -6.36 12.71
CA TYR A 70 15.31 -5.85 14.00
C TYR A 70 15.65 -7.06 14.87
N GLY A 71 16.94 -7.37 14.91
CA GLY A 71 17.52 -8.18 15.96
C GLY A 71 17.28 -7.51 17.30
N PHE A 72 16.14 -7.79 17.92
CA PHE A 72 16.04 -7.71 19.37
C PHE A 72 16.95 -8.82 19.90
N GLU A 73 18.17 -8.40 20.23
CA GLU A 73 19.08 -9.15 21.08
C GLU A 73 18.27 -9.76 22.22
N SER A 74 18.36 -11.09 22.30
CA SER A 74 17.75 -11.87 23.36
C SER A 74 18.32 -11.42 24.69
N ALA A 75 17.44 -10.96 25.58
CA ALA A 75 17.72 -11.01 26.99
C ALA A 75 17.83 -12.49 27.41
N ALA A 76 19.07 -12.94 27.63
CA ALA A 76 19.42 -14.08 28.47
C ALA A 76 20.82 -13.82 29.07
#